data_AF-A0A4Q7ZMN3-F1
#
_entry.id   AF-A0A4Q7ZMN3-F1
#
_cell.length_a   1.000
_cell.length_b   1.000
_cell.length_c   1.000
_cell.angle_alpha   90.00
_cell.angle_beta   90.00
_cell.angle_gamma   90.00
#
_symmetry.space_group_name_H-M   'P 1'
#
loop_
_entity.id
_entity.type
_entity.pdbx_description
1 polymer ?
#
loop_
_entity_poly.entity_id
_entity_poly.type
_entity_poly.pdbx_seq_one_letter_code
_entity_poly.pdbx_strand_id
1 'polypeptide(L)'
;MSLFYTFYGEADVSSEDIRSTMMAVLGGSVGAEETIFRDGMYVEAYRVEPAESHATSGYFGFQDKVIAIFHFSNRASAETSDHNTVLMAEAVLAVFDAYPGRGVLLFNGSRAILQRLGDGIEFDAEWEDWSEIDEARPIVARHTVRRLAQPML
;
A
#
# COMPACT_ATOMS: atom_id res chain seq x y z
N MET A 1 -3.39 -19.02 5.57
CA MET A 1 -4.14 -17.79 5.24
C MET A 1 -3.28 -17.00 4.26
N SER A 2 -3.81 -16.48 3.15
CA SER A 2 -3.00 -15.63 2.27
C SER A 2 -2.85 -14.26 2.92
N LEU A 3 -1.62 -13.73 2.96
CA LEU A 3 -1.34 -12.40 3.48
C LEU A 3 -1.48 -11.39 2.35
N PHE A 4 -2.26 -10.34 2.55
CA PHE A 4 -2.42 -9.28 1.55
C PHE A 4 -2.54 -7.90 2.18
N TYR A 5 -2.17 -6.90 1.41
CA TYR A 5 -2.38 -5.50 1.75
C TYR A 5 -3.13 -4.80 0.63
N THR A 6 -4.01 -3.87 0.98
CA THR A 6 -4.78 -3.10 0.01
C THR A 6 -4.56 -1.62 0.24
N PHE A 7 -3.99 -0.95 -0.75
CA PHE A 7 -3.92 0.48 -0.82
C PHE A 7 -5.18 1.02 -1.53
N TYR A 8 -5.83 2.00 -0.90
CA TYR A 8 -6.88 2.82 -1.50
C TYR A 8 -6.37 4.25 -1.60
N GLY A 9 -6.45 4.86 -2.78
CA GLY A 9 -5.99 6.23 -3.02
C GLY A 9 -7.04 7.09 -3.72
N GLU A 10 -7.13 8.36 -3.34
CA GLU A 10 -8.01 9.38 -3.93
C GLU A 10 -7.41 10.01 -5.21
N ALA A 11 -6.14 9.73 -5.50
CA ALA A 11 -5.45 10.28 -6.65
C ALA A 11 -6.16 9.92 -7.97
N ASP A 12 -6.46 10.93 -8.78
CA ASP A 12 -7.08 10.75 -10.09
C ASP A 12 -6.01 10.50 -11.15
N VAL A 13 -5.57 9.24 -11.23
CA VAL A 13 -4.52 8.80 -12.16
C VAL A 13 -5.00 7.61 -12.99
N SER A 14 -4.26 7.30 -14.06
CA SER A 14 -4.57 6.13 -14.90
C SER A 14 -4.03 4.85 -14.26
N SER A 15 -4.57 3.69 -14.67
CA SER A 15 -4.03 2.37 -14.27
C SER A 15 -2.58 2.19 -14.69
N GLU A 16 -2.19 2.75 -15.84
CA GLU A 16 -0.82 2.70 -16.34
C GLU A 16 0.13 3.51 -15.46
N ASP A 17 -0.25 4.73 -15.07
CA ASP A 17 0.59 5.62 -14.26
C ASP A 17 0.81 5.06 -12.84
N ILE A 18 -0.26 4.59 -12.18
CA ILE A 18 -0.14 3.99 -10.85
C ILE A 18 0.73 2.73 -10.88
N ARG A 19 0.50 1.85 -11.87
CA ARG A 19 1.31 0.64 -12.05
C ARG A 19 2.76 0.98 -12.36
N SER A 20 3.03 1.93 -13.24
CA SER A 20 4.40 2.36 -13.59
C SER A 20 5.12 2.91 -12.36
N THR A 21 4.43 3.68 -11.53
CA THR A 21 4.97 4.22 -10.27
C THR A 21 5.34 3.09 -9.31
N MET A 22 4.46 2.12 -9.12
CA MET A 22 4.73 0.96 -8.27
C MET A 22 5.85 0.08 -8.82
N MET A 23 5.84 -0.21 -10.12
CA MET A 23 6.86 -1.01 -10.81
C MET A 23 8.26 -0.38 -10.67
N ALA A 24 8.37 0.94 -10.69
CA ALA A 24 9.65 1.63 -10.54
C ALA A 24 10.31 1.37 -9.17
N VAL A 25 9.51 1.13 -8.12
CA VAL A 25 9.99 0.80 -6.77
C VAL A 25 10.11 -0.71 -6.59
N LEU A 26 9.04 -1.44 -6.91
CA LEU A 26 8.93 -2.88 -6.71
C LEU A 26 9.87 -3.67 -7.62
N GLY A 27 10.24 -3.15 -8.79
CA GLY A 27 10.95 -3.92 -9.81
C GLY A 27 10.18 -5.18 -10.24
N GLY A 28 10.91 -6.21 -10.66
CA GLY A 28 10.33 -7.48 -11.12
C GLY A 28 9.92 -7.46 -12.60
N SER A 29 8.84 -8.16 -12.93
CA SER A 29 8.33 -8.29 -14.30
C SER A 29 6.82 -8.09 -14.36
N VAL A 30 6.33 -7.40 -15.39
CA VAL A 30 4.90 -7.30 -15.68
C VAL A 30 4.44 -8.56 -16.42
N GLY A 31 3.45 -9.25 -15.86
CA GLY A 31 2.88 -10.48 -16.42
C GLY A 31 1.58 -10.24 -17.17
N ALA A 32 0.75 -11.28 -17.26
CA ALA A 32 -0.61 -11.17 -17.78
C ALA A 32 -1.45 -10.19 -16.96
N GLU A 33 -2.43 -9.55 -17.60
CA GLU A 33 -3.36 -8.61 -16.95
C GLU A 33 -2.66 -7.41 -16.29
N GLU A 34 -1.44 -7.12 -16.73
CA GLU A 34 -0.62 -6.01 -16.23
C GLU A 34 -0.23 -6.14 -14.74
N THR A 35 -0.34 -7.33 -14.16
CA THR A 35 0.08 -7.65 -12.79
C THR A 35 1.61 -7.60 -12.68
N ILE A 36 2.11 -6.97 -11.61
CA ILE A 36 3.54 -6.91 -11.28
C ILE A 36 3.90 -8.17 -10.49
N PHE A 37 4.84 -8.96 -11.00
CA PHE A 37 5.34 -10.17 -10.34
C PHE A 37 6.79 -9.98 -9.90
N ARG A 38 7.08 -10.40 -8.67
CA ARG A 38 8.43 -10.59 -8.15
C ARG A 38 8.49 -11.77 -7.20
N ASP A 39 9.68 -12.11 -6.74
CA ASP A 39 9.82 -13.21 -5.79
C ASP A 39 9.03 -12.94 -4.51
N GLY A 40 8.23 -13.93 -4.10
CA GLY A 40 7.39 -13.86 -2.90
C GLY A 40 6.19 -12.90 -2.92
N MET A 41 5.97 -12.12 -3.98
CA MET A 41 4.86 -11.14 -4.05
C MET A 41 4.37 -10.88 -5.47
N TYR A 42 3.06 -10.68 -5.63
CA TYR A 42 2.49 -10.07 -6.83
C TYR A 42 1.57 -8.90 -6.47
N VAL A 43 1.44 -7.95 -7.39
CA VAL A 43 0.70 -6.70 -7.16
C VAL A 43 -0.19 -6.39 -8.35
N GLU A 44 -1.46 -6.12 -8.05
CA GLU A 44 -2.45 -5.59 -8.99
C GLU A 44 -2.67 -4.12 -8.65
N ALA A 45 -2.59 -3.22 -9.63
CA ALA A 45 -2.79 -1.79 -9.42
C ALA A 45 -3.60 -1.19 -10.57
N TYR A 46 -4.72 -0.54 -10.25
CA TYR A 46 -5.68 -0.07 -11.24
C TYR A 46 -6.49 1.14 -10.75
N ARG A 47 -6.98 1.91 -11.73
CA ARG A 47 -8.01 2.92 -11.54
C ARG A 47 -9.36 2.26 -11.31
N VAL A 48 -10.12 2.81 -10.37
CA VAL A 48 -11.48 2.40 -10.05
C VAL A 48 -12.45 3.38 -10.72
N GLU A 49 -13.47 2.85 -11.39
CA GLU A 49 -14.55 3.69 -11.89
C GLU A 49 -15.41 4.20 -10.74
N PRO A 50 -15.95 5.44 -10.78
CA PRO A 50 -16.68 6.01 -9.64
C PRO A 50 -17.85 5.16 -9.13
N ALA A 51 -18.48 4.36 -9.99
CA ALA A 51 -19.57 3.45 -9.63
C ALA A 51 -19.11 2.17 -8.88
N GLU A 52 -17.80 1.90 -8.91
CA GLU A 52 -17.14 0.72 -8.33
C GLU A 52 -16.26 1.09 -7.12
N SER A 53 -16.29 2.37 -6.70
CA SER A 53 -15.57 2.84 -5.52
C SER A 53 -16.00 2.04 -4.28
N HIS A 54 -15.00 1.67 -3.48
CA HIS A 54 -15.19 0.81 -2.33
C HIS A 54 -15.65 1.62 -1.13
N ALA A 55 -16.65 1.11 -0.41
CA ALA A 55 -17.13 1.74 0.83
C ALA A 55 -16.02 1.90 1.89
N THR A 56 -14.98 1.07 1.82
CA THR A 56 -13.80 1.08 2.69
C THR A 56 -13.15 2.46 2.82
N SER A 57 -12.87 3.15 1.71
CA SER A 57 -12.25 4.48 1.75
C SER A 57 -13.17 5.51 2.40
N GLY A 58 -14.48 5.33 2.26
CA GLY A 58 -15.51 6.19 2.84
C GLY A 58 -15.42 6.27 4.37
N TYR A 59 -15.02 5.18 5.04
CA TYR A 59 -14.79 5.18 6.48
C TYR A 59 -13.58 6.04 6.92
N PHE A 60 -12.67 6.31 5.99
CA PHE A 60 -11.54 7.25 6.16
C PHE A 60 -11.86 8.65 5.62
N GLY A 61 -13.11 8.89 5.21
CA GLY A 61 -13.61 10.20 4.79
C GLY A 61 -13.29 10.58 3.35
N PHE A 62 -12.85 9.64 2.51
CA PHE A 62 -12.52 9.89 1.09
C PHE A 62 -13.10 8.85 0.15
N GLN A 63 -13.15 9.17 -1.14
CA GLN A 63 -13.57 8.23 -2.18
C GLN A 63 -12.33 7.75 -2.95
N ASP A 64 -12.11 6.45 -3.02
CA ASP A 64 -11.02 5.87 -3.78
C ASP A 64 -11.26 6.03 -5.29
N LYS A 65 -10.17 6.31 -6.00
CA LYS A 65 -10.07 6.35 -7.46
C LYS A 65 -9.02 5.40 -7.99
N VAL A 66 -8.13 4.92 -7.12
CA VAL A 66 -7.14 3.90 -7.42
C VAL A 66 -7.06 2.90 -6.29
N ILE A 67 -6.81 1.64 -6.66
CA ILE A 67 -6.54 0.54 -5.75
C ILE A 67 -5.23 -0.11 -6.15
N ALA A 68 -4.47 -0.55 -5.14
CA ALA A 68 -3.44 -1.54 -5.34
C ALA A 68 -3.51 -2.66 -4.30
N ILE A 69 -3.38 -3.90 -4.74
CA ILE A 69 -3.47 -5.08 -3.89
C ILE A 69 -2.14 -5.84 -3.96
N PHE A 70 -1.47 -5.96 -2.81
CA PHE A 70 -0.20 -6.66 -2.65
C PHE A 70 -0.50 -8.03 -2.06
N HIS A 71 -0.20 -9.09 -2.81
CA HIS A 71 -0.41 -10.47 -2.38
C HIS A 71 0.94 -11.13 -2.07
N PHE A 72 1.09 -11.57 -0.82
CA PHE A 72 2.32 -12.20 -0.34
C PHE A 72 2.18 -13.72 -0.36
N SER A 73 3.21 -14.38 -0.87
CA SER A 73 3.27 -15.84 -0.93
C SER A 73 3.64 -16.43 0.43
N ASN A 74 2.83 -17.35 0.94
CA ASN A 74 3.14 -18.12 2.15
C ASN A 74 4.34 -19.07 2.01
N ARG A 75 4.91 -19.18 0.81
CA ARG A 75 6.12 -19.98 0.53
C ARG A 75 7.39 -19.13 0.51
N ALA A 76 7.28 -17.81 0.56
CA ALA A 76 8.44 -16.94 0.66
C ALA A 76 9.17 -17.19 1.98
N SER A 77 10.50 -16.98 1.99
CA SER A 77 11.24 -16.93 3.25
C SER A 77 10.83 -15.71 4.06
N ALA A 78 11.15 -15.71 5.36
CA ALA A 78 10.93 -14.53 6.21
C ALA A 78 11.67 -13.31 5.64
N GLU A 79 12.94 -13.47 5.26
CA GLU A 79 13.75 -12.41 4.63
C GLU A 79 13.11 -11.84 3.36
N THR A 80 12.61 -12.69 2.45
CA THR A 80 11.90 -12.24 1.24
C THR A 80 10.61 -11.51 1.61
N SER A 81 9.88 -11.99 2.62
CA SER A 81 8.65 -11.34 3.08
C SER A 81 8.93 -9.97 3.68
N ASP A 82 9.93 -9.85 4.56
CA ASP A 82 10.31 -8.60 5.22
C ASP A 82 10.75 -7.56 4.21
N HIS A 83 11.60 -7.96 3.26
CA HIS A 83 12.05 -7.10 2.18
C HIS A 83 10.88 -6.65 1.27
N ASN A 84 9.92 -7.53 1.00
CA ASN A 84 8.73 -7.17 0.24
C ASN A 84 7.79 -6.23 1.02
N THR A 85 7.71 -6.34 2.35
CA THR A 85 6.96 -5.39 3.19
C THR A 85 7.55 -3.99 3.10
N VAL A 86 8.89 -3.88 3.12
CA VAL A 86 9.61 -2.60 2.95
C VAL A 86 9.30 -1.98 1.59
N LEU A 87 9.42 -2.76 0.53
CA LEU A 87 9.16 -2.30 -0.83
C LEU A 87 7.70 -1.91 -1.07
N MET A 88 6.75 -2.62 -0.46
CA MET A 88 5.34 -2.23 -0.48
C MET A 88 5.16 -0.84 0.15
N ALA A 89 5.75 -0.60 1.33
CA ALA A 89 5.68 0.70 1.97
C ALA A 89 6.31 1.78 1.09
N GLU A 90 7.51 1.55 0.55
CA GLU A 90 8.17 2.49 -0.37
C GLU A 90 7.34 2.75 -1.64
N ALA A 91 6.69 1.74 -2.20
CA ALA A 91 5.84 1.90 -3.38
C ALA A 91 4.63 2.79 -3.08
N VAL A 92 3.99 2.60 -1.92
CA VAL A 92 2.88 3.46 -1.48
C VAL A 92 3.36 4.90 -1.19
N LEU A 93 4.53 5.07 -0.58
CA LEU A 93 5.13 6.39 -0.38
C LEU A 93 5.42 7.08 -1.72
N ALA A 94 5.98 6.36 -2.70
CA ALA A 94 6.26 6.90 -4.03
C ALA A 94 4.97 7.35 -4.73
N VAL A 95 3.85 6.65 -4.51
CA VAL A 95 2.53 7.09 -5.00
C VAL A 95 2.09 8.39 -4.34
N PHE A 96 2.28 8.55 -3.03
CA PHE A 96 1.97 9.81 -2.34
C PHE A 96 2.88 10.98 -2.74
N ASP A 97 4.12 10.69 -3.07
CA ASP A 97 5.07 11.70 -3.55
C ASP A 97 4.74 12.14 -4.99
N ALA A 98 4.35 11.20 -5.85
CA ALA A 98 4.01 11.47 -7.24
C ALA A 98 2.64 12.15 -7.38
N TYR A 99 1.67 11.78 -6.54
CA TYR A 99 0.29 12.19 -6.72
C TYR A 99 -0.31 12.77 -5.43
N PRO A 100 -0.79 14.04 -5.44
CA PRO A 100 -1.49 14.60 -4.31
C PRO A 100 -2.84 13.89 -4.13
N GLY A 101 -3.17 13.52 -2.90
CA GLY A 101 -4.43 12.89 -2.58
C GLY A 101 -4.38 12.19 -1.23
N ARG A 102 -5.56 11.84 -0.72
CA ARG A 102 -5.68 11.00 0.46
C ARG A 102 -5.48 9.53 0.09
N GLY A 103 -5.09 8.72 1.05
CA GLY A 103 -5.01 7.29 0.87
C GLY A 103 -4.76 6.54 2.16
N VAL A 104 -5.02 5.24 2.13
CA VAL A 104 -4.80 4.33 3.26
C VAL A 104 -4.32 2.97 2.74
N LEU A 105 -3.34 2.39 3.42
CA LEU A 105 -2.89 1.02 3.24
C LEU A 105 -3.44 0.17 4.38
N LEU A 106 -4.20 -0.86 4.02
CA LEU A 106 -4.79 -1.80 4.96
C LEU A 106 -4.08 -3.15 4.92
N PHE A 107 -3.80 -3.72 6.07
CA PHE A 107 -3.44 -5.11 6.23
C PHE A 107 -4.70 -5.99 6.28
N ASN A 108 -4.71 -7.03 5.44
CA ASN A 108 -5.80 -8.02 5.32
C ASN A 108 -7.19 -7.36 5.31
N GLY A 109 -7.32 -6.24 4.60
CA GLY A 109 -8.56 -5.49 4.41
C GLY A 109 -9.18 -4.83 5.65
N SER A 110 -8.54 -4.87 6.83
CA SER A 110 -9.20 -4.52 8.10
C SER A 110 -8.41 -3.59 9.02
N ARG A 111 -7.07 -3.56 8.91
CA ARG A 111 -6.24 -2.75 9.79
C ARG A 111 -5.44 -1.73 9.00
N ALA A 112 -5.65 -0.45 9.25
CA ALA A 112 -4.83 0.61 8.68
C ALA A 112 -3.43 0.60 9.30
N ILE A 113 -2.40 0.56 8.44
CA ILE A 113 -0.99 0.51 8.86
C ILE A 113 -0.19 1.73 8.39
N LEU A 114 -0.68 2.41 7.35
CA LEU A 114 -0.09 3.61 6.75
C LEU A 114 -1.22 4.42 6.12
N GLN A 115 -1.25 5.74 6.35
CA GLN A 115 -2.25 6.62 5.73
C GLN A 115 -1.70 8.01 5.41
N ARG A 116 -2.40 8.71 4.52
CA ARG A 116 -2.31 10.16 4.31
C ARG A 116 -3.73 10.70 4.24
N LEU A 117 -4.20 11.36 5.29
CA LEU A 117 -5.56 11.96 5.32
C LEU A 117 -5.53 13.50 5.28
N GLY A 118 -4.36 14.10 5.45
CA GLY A 118 -4.12 15.54 5.44
C GLY A 118 -2.70 15.87 4.98
N ASP A 119 -2.04 16.81 5.66
CA ASP A 119 -0.75 17.40 5.22
C ASP A 119 0.48 16.51 5.48
N GLY A 120 0.29 15.23 5.82
CA GLY A 120 1.40 14.33 6.12
C GLY A 120 1.04 12.86 6.01
N ILE A 121 2.08 12.04 5.93
CA ILE A 121 2.02 10.59 5.94
C ILE A 121 2.22 10.11 7.38
N GLU A 122 1.40 9.13 7.77
CA GLU A 122 1.32 8.62 9.14
C GLU A 122 1.39 7.10 9.12
N PHE A 123 2.27 6.53 9.94
CA PHE A 123 2.44 5.09 10.15
C PHE A 123 1.81 4.67 11.47
N ASP A 124 1.18 3.48 11.49
CA ASP A 124 0.58 2.91 12.71
C ASP A 124 1.65 2.49 13.72
N ALA A 125 1.66 3.15 14.87
CA ALA A 125 2.60 2.86 15.95
C ALA A 125 2.45 1.44 16.53
N GLU A 126 1.29 0.79 16.33
CA GLU A 126 1.02 -0.56 16.83
C GLU A 126 1.38 -1.65 15.81
N TRP A 127 1.85 -1.31 14.60
CA TRP A 127 2.22 -2.29 13.57
C TRP A 127 3.66 -2.76 13.76
N GLU A 128 3.83 -4.05 14.06
CA GLU A 128 5.09 -4.64 14.54
C GLU A 128 6.21 -4.54 13.51
N ASP A 129 5.91 -4.76 12.22
CA ASP A 129 6.89 -4.76 11.12
C ASP A 129 7.72 -3.46 11.06
N TRP A 130 7.15 -2.32 11.43
CA TRP A 130 7.87 -1.03 11.45
C TRP A 130 9.04 -1.00 12.43
N SER A 131 8.96 -1.81 13.49
CA SER A 131 9.96 -1.91 14.54
C SER A 131 10.82 -3.17 14.42
N GLU A 132 10.25 -4.27 13.91
CA GLU A 132 10.89 -5.57 13.80
C GLU A 132 11.75 -5.72 12.55
N ILE A 133 11.37 -5.07 11.44
CA ILE A 133 12.16 -5.09 10.20
C ILE A 133 13.17 -3.95 10.24
N ASP A 134 14.46 -4.28 10.36
CA ASP A 134 15.56 -3.30 10.42
C ASP A 134 15.57 -2.35 9.20
N GLU A 135 15.23 -2.87 8.01
CA GLU A 135 15.13 -2.12 6.76
C GLU A 135 13.96 -1.11 6.75
N ALA A 136 12.89 -1.34 7.52
CA ALA A 136 11.73 -0.44 7.57
C ALA A 136 11.98 0.80 8.43
N ARG A 137 12.82 0.68 9.46
CA ARG A 137 13.12 1.76 10.42
C ARG A 137 13.52 3.10 9.79
N PRO A 138 14.49 3.17 8.84
CA PRO A 138 14.88 4.45 8.24
C PRO A 138 13.78 5.11 7.41
N ILE A 139 12.83 4.33 6.88
CA ILE A 139 11.67 4.83 6.15
C ILE A 139 10.70 5.45 7.14
N VAL A 140 10.28 4.68 8.14
CA VAL A 140 9.30 5.08 9.16
C VAL A 140 9.79 6.31 9.94
N ALA A 141 11.08 6.41 10.25
CA ALA A 141 11.67 7.53 10.99
C ALA A 141 11.55 8.90 10.30
N ARG A 142 11.24 8.94 9.00
CA ARG A 142 11.04 10.19 8.23
C ARG A 142 9.61 10.70 8.30
N HIS A 143 8.71 9.94 8.91
CA HIS A 143 7.27 10.22 8.91
C HIS A 143 6.71 10.26 10.33
N THR A 144 5.45 10.69 10.45
CA THR A 144 4.77 10.70 11.74
C THR A 144 4.41 9.27 12.12
N VAL A 145 4.76 8.84 13.33
CA VAL A 145 4.38 7.54 13.89
C VAL A 145 3.39 7.78 15.03
N ARG A 146 2.17 7.27 14.89
CA ARG A 146 1.14 7.38 15.92
C ARG A 146 0.14 6.24 15.79
N ARG A 147 -0.63 5.99 16.83
CA ARG A 147 -1.75 5.05 16.73
C ARG A 147 -2.76 5.56 15.71
N LEU A 148 -3.03 4.79 14.67
CA LEU A 148 -4.02 5.16 13.66
C LEU A 148 -5.44 4.84 14.14
N ALA A 149 -6.41 5.65 13.71
CA ALA A 149 -7.81 5.31 13.88
C ALA A 149 -8.12 4.05 13.05
N GLN A 150 -8.90 3.14 13.64
CA GLN A 150 -9.37 1.93 12.97
C GLN A 150 -10.89 2.04 12.87
N PRO A 151 -11.42 2.68 11.80
CA PRO A 151 -12.86 2.71 11.56
C PRO A 151 -13.41 1.28 11.52
N MET A 152 -14.67 1.08 11.92
CA MET A 152 -15.30 -0.23 11.80
C MET A 152 -15.58 -0.54 10.33
N LEU A 153 -14.71 -1.36 9.73
CA LEU A 153 -14.77 -1.86 8.35
C LEU A 153 -15.67 -3.08 8.22
#